data_AF-A0A651E899-F1
#
_entry.id   AF-A0A651E899-F1
#
_cell.length_a   1.000
_cell.length_b   1.000
_cell.length_c   1.000
_cell.angle_alpha   90.00
_cell.angle_beta   90.00
_cell.angle_gamma   90.00
#
_symmetry.space_group_name_H-M   'P 1'
#
loop_
_entity.id
_entity.type
_entity.pdbx_description
1 polymer ?
#
loop_
_entity_poly.entity_id
_entity_poly.type
_entity_poly.pdbx_seq_one_letter_code
_entity_poly.pdbx_strand_id
1 'polypeptide(L)'
;MAQVALSPAESRFILARTELEAVRREIEALRPTHTRAVEDLRTARESGDARRADEIFREQFIEPAVRLQALDSEWHIRRAAYEEARREYLRALEARMDEILETLADPELPQPQQDRLNRLYVEISQTYREVERERDPIEEVTLRPIPTLTATDRDSPQELRDKASFLEAQVAGDYEAIIAFTTQEIEVRERRLRLEREGADLRADLSRFDTDRLPGTGAGGGAGAVRPDDDPVPFEGAYVFAELPLVEQVEMLRSIRAQAEQYKEETLQRAALMRQMAEGGTT
;
A
#
# COMPACT_ATOMS: atom_id res chain seq x y z
N MET A 1 -2.72 23.47 9.37
CA MET A 1 -2.02 22.58 8.41
C MET A 1 -1.31 23.48 7.41
N ALA A 2 -0.06 23.19 7.03
CA ALA A 2 0.63 23.99 6.00
C ALA A 2 0.00 23.69 4.62
N GLN A 3 -0.47 24.72 3.91
CA GLN A 3 -0.95 24.57 2.53
C GLN A 3 0.22 24.14 1.63
N VAL A 4 0.14 22.93 1.10
CA VAL A 4 1.09 22.46 0.08
C VAL A 4 0.64 23.01 -1.26
N ALA A 5 1.45 23.87 -1.87
CA ALA A 5 1.14 24.40 -3.20
C ALA A 5 1.15 23.27 -4.26
N LEU A 6 0.13 23.26 -5.12
CA LEU A 6 -0.10 22.20 -6.11
C LEU A 6 1.06 22.04 -7.10
N SER A 7 1.58 23.13 -7.66
CA SER A 7 2.63 23.11 -8.69
C SER A 7 4.00 22.56 -8.19
N PRO A 8 4.50 22.95 -7.00
CA PRO A 8 5.70 22.34 -6.44
C PRO A 8 5.54 20.84 -6.08
N ALA A 9 4.35 20.42 -5.66
CA ALA A 9 4.08 19.00 -5.36
C ALA A 9 4.02 18.16 -6.65
N GLU A 10 3.34 18.67 -7.68
CA GLU A 10 3.30 18.06 -9.01
C GLU A 10 4.70 17.89 -9.61
N SER A 11 5.53 18.93 -9.53
CA SER A 11 6.90 18.89 -10.06
C SER A 11 7.76 17.83 -9.38
N ARG A 12 7.64 17.71 -8.04
CA ARG A 12 8.35 16.67 -7.27
C ARG A 12 7.86 15.27 -7.63
N PHE A 13 6.55 15.10 -7.79
CA PHE A 13 5.96 13.83 -8.20
C PHE A 13 6.44 13.40 -9.59
N ILE A 14 6.40 14.28 -10.59
CA ILE A 14 6.85 14.00 -11.95
C ILE A 14 8.34 13.63 -11.97
N LEU A 15 9.18 14.37 -11.24
CA LEU A 15 10.61 14.08 -11.13
C LEU A 15 10.85 12.69 -10.51
N ALA A 16 10.24 12.41 -9.36
CA ALA A 16 10.42 11.13 -8.66
C ALA A 16 9.93 9.95 -9.50
N ARG A 17 8.80 10.11 -10.23
CA ARG A 17 8.30 9.10 -11.17
C ARG A 17 9.30 8.84 -12.29
N THR A 18 9.85 9.90 -12.88
CA THR A 18 10.83 9.80 -13.97
C THR A 18 12.12 9.10 -13.51
N GLU A 19 12.62 9.43 -12.32
CA GLU A 19 13.81 8.78 -11.75
C GLU A 19 13.57 7.29 -11.45
N LEU A 20 12.41 6.95 -10.89
CA LEU A 20 12.04 5.55 -10.63
C LEU A 20 11.96 4.75 -11.94
N GLU A 21 11.30 5.30 -12.96
CA GLU A 21 11.21 4.68 -14.28
C GLU A 21 12.59 4.51 -14.94
N ALA A 22 13.51 5.45 -14.77
CA ALA A 22 14.86 5.35 -15.31
C ALA A 22 15.59 4.12 -14.74
N VAL A 23 15.55 3.95 -13.41
CA VAL A 23 16.13 2.77 -12.75
C VAL A 23 15.46 1.48 -13.21
N ARG A 24 14.12 1.47 -13.34
CA ARG A 24 13.39 0.31 -13.88
C ARG A 24 13.90 -0.12 -15.24
N ARG A 25 14.03 0.84 -16.17
CA ARG A 25 14.48 0.58 -17.54
C ARG A 25 15.91 0.03 -17.56
N GLU A 26 16.78 0.54 -16.68
CA GLU A 26 18.14 0.01 -16.55
C GLU A 26 18.16 -1.44 -16.03
N ILE A 27 17.34 -1.76 -15.03
CA ILE A 27 17.18 -3.14 -14.54
C ILE A 27 16.67 -4.04 -15.66
N GLU A 28 15.62 -3.63 -16.36
CA GLU A 28 15.02 -4.39 -17.46
C GLU A 28 16.02 -4.61 -18.62
N ALA A 29 16.88 -3.63 -18.90
CA ALA A 29 17.91 -3.74 -19.94
C ALA A 29 19.07 -4.66 -19.53
N LEU A 30 19.44 -4.69 -18.24
CA LEU A 30 20.59 -5.47 -17.75
C LEU A 30 20.23 -6.92 -17.42
N ARG A 31 18.97 -7.19 -17.06
CA ARG A 31 18.49 -8.52 -16.65
C ARG A 31 18.74 -9.61 -17.70
N PRO A 32 18.51 -9.42 -19.02
CA PRO A 32 18.81 -10.45 -20.03
C PRO A 32 20.29 -10.82 -20.09
N THR A 33 21.19 -9.84 -19.96
CA THR A 33 22.64 -10.06 -19.96
C THR A 33 23.07 -10.89 -18.76
N HIS A 34 22.57 -10.56 -17.58
CA HIS A 34 22.84 -11.33 -16.37
C HIS A 34 22.26 -12.76 -16.45
N THR A 35 21.02 -12.92 -16.92
CA THR A 35 20.40 -14.25 -17.10
C THR A 35 21.23 -15.12 -18.04
N ARG A 36 21.70 -14.57 -19.17
CA ARG A 36 22.56 -15.29 -20.11
C ARG A 36 23.88 -15.70 -19.46
N ALA A 37 24.53 -14.80 -18.71
CA ALA A 37 25.76 -15.12 -18.01
C ALA A 37 25.58 -16.25 -16.96
N VAL A 38 24.43 -16.29 -16.27
CA VAL A 38 24.06 -17.38 -15.36
C VAL A 38 23.91 -18.71 -16.10
N GLU A 39 23.22 -18.70 -17.25
CA GLU A 39 23.01 -19.89 -18.09
C GLU A 39 24.32 -20.43 -18.67
N ASP A 40 25.18 -19.56 -19.18
CA ASP A 40 26.50 -19.90 -19.73
C ASP A 40 27.42 -20.46 -18.63
N LEU A 41 27.41 -19.85 -17.44
CA LEU A 41 28.17 -20.32 -16.28
C LEU A 41 27.67 -21.69 -15.79
N ARG A 42 26.35 -21.90 -15.76
CA ARG A 42 25.75 -23.20 -15.42
C ARG A 42 26.20 -24.28 -16.42
N THR A 43 26.11 -23.99 -17.71
CA THR A 43 26.50 -24.91 -18.79
C THR A 43 27.98 -25.29 -18.69
N ALA A 44 28.87 -24.31 -18.45
CA ALA A 44 30.31 -24.57 -18.29
C ALA A 44 30.64 -25.40 -17.04
N ARG A 45 29.86 -25.25 -15.95
CA ARG A 45 30.01 -26.08 -14.75
C ARG A 45 29.53 -27.50 -14.98
N GLU A 46 28.41 -27.68 -15.66
CA GLU A 46 27.84 -29.00 -15.99
C GLU A 46 28.76 -29.81 -16.94
N SER A 47 29.47 -29.14 -17.85
CA SER A 47 30.45 -29.79 -18.74
C SER A 47 31.80 -30.10 -18.08
N GLY A 48 32.04 -29.63 -16.85
CA GLY A 48 33.29 -29.81 -16.13
C GLY A 48 34.45 -28.93 -16.61
N ASP A 49 34.19 -27.93 -17.46
CA ASP A 49 35.22 -27.01 -17.95
C ASP A 49 35.45 -25.85 -16.97
N ALA A 50 36.28 -26.12 -15.97
CA ALA A 50 36.60 -25.16 -14.91
C ALA A 50 37.26 -23.87 -15.43
N ARG A 51 38.03 -23.94 -16.52
CA ARG A 51 38.68 -22.75 -17.10
C ARG A 51 37.64 -21.85 -17.76
N ARG A 52 36.75 -22.44 -18.56
CA ARG A 52 35.67 -21.69 -19.20
C ARG A 52 34.70 -21.10 -18.19
N ALA A 53 34.40 -21.84 -17.12
CA ALA A 53 33.54 -21.34 -16.04
C ALA A 53 34.16 -20.12 -15.32
N ASP A 54 35.47 -20.13 -15.06
CA ASP A 54 36.17 -18.99 -14.43
C ASP A 54 36.22 -17.75 -15.35
N GLU A 55 36.44 -17.95 -16.66
CA GLU A 55 36.40 -16.89 -17.67
C GLU A 55 35.00 -16.23 -17.74
N ILE A 56 33.93 -17.03 -17.87
CA ILE A 56 32.55 -16.53 -17.89
C ILE A 56 32.23 -15.80 -16.58
N PHE A 57 32.64 -16.35 -15.45
CA PHE A 57 32.42 -15.72 -14.15
C PHE A 57 33.05 -14.33 -14.09
N ARG A 58 34.33 -14.19 -14.46
CA ARG A 58 35.06 -12.92 -14.37
C ARG A 58 34.63 -11.89 -15.41
N GLU A 59 34.41 -12.32 -16.64
CA GLU A 59 34.22 -11.40 -17.78
C GLU A 59 32.76 -11.08 -18.07
N GLN A 60 31.82 -11.94 -17.66
CA GLN A 60 30.42 -11.82 -18.08
C GLN A 60 29.44 -11.81 -16.90
N PHE A 61 29.79 -12.40 -15.76
CA PHE A 61 28.87 -12.52 -14.62
C PHE A 61 29.05 -11.39 -13.58
N ILE A 62 30.28 -11.12 -13.14
CA ILE A 62 30.55 -10.21 -12.01
C ILE A 62 29.97 -8.80 -12.25
N GLU A 63 30.28 -8.19 -13.38
CA GLU A 63 29.87 -6.80 -13.65
C GLU A 63 28.34 -6.63 -13.71
N PRO A 64 27.57 -7.42 -14.49
CA PRO A 64 26.12 -7.35 -14.47
C PRO A 64 25.50 -7.67 -13.10
N ALA A 65 26.06 -8.64 -12.35
CA ALA A 65 25.54 -9.00 -11.03
C ALA A 65 25.71 -7.85 -10.02
N VAL A 66 26.91 -7.26 -9.96
CA VAL A 66 27.19 -6.12 -9.07
C VAL A 66 26.34 -4.90 -9.46
N ARG A 67 26.18 -4.63 -10.76
CA ARG A 67 25.35 -3.51 -11.23
C ARG A 67 23.87 -3.74 -10.93
N LEU A 68 23.34 -4.96 -11.10
CA LEU A 68 21.95 -5.27 -10.71
C LEU A 68 21.74 -5.08 -9.21
N GLN A 69 22.65 -5.53 -8.36
CA GLN A 69 22.55 -5.31 -6.91
C GLN A 69 22.54 -3.82 -6.53
N ALA A 70 23.37 -3.01 -7.20
CA ALA A 70 23.37 -1.56 -7.02
C ALA A 70 22.05 -0.92 -7.49
N LEU A 71 21.54 -1.35 -8.65
CA LEU A 71 20.25 -0.89 -9.20
C LEU A 71 19.06 -1.30 -8.33
N ASP A 72 19.06 -2.49 -7.72
CA ASP A 72 18.02 -2.91 -6.78
C ASP A 72 18.01 -2.01 -5.53
N SER A 73 19.19 -1.68 -5.01
CA SER A 73 19.32 -0.74 -3.89
C SER A 73 18.81 0.66 -4.28
N GLU A 74 19.19 1.14 -5.48
CA GLU A 74 18.71 2.42 -6.00
C GLU A 74 17.19 2.41 -6.24
N TRP A 75 16.64 1.31 -6.76
CA TRP A 75 15.21 1.12 -6.96
C TRP A 75 14.43 1.30 -5.66
N HIS A 76 14.87 0.69 -4.56
CA HIS A 76 14.23 0.86 -3.25
C HIS A 76 14.25 2.31 -2.77
N ILE A 77 15.38 3.01 -2.95
CA ILE A 77 15.52 4.43 -2.57
C ILE A 77 14.59 5.30 -3.41
N ARG A 78 14.60 5.14 -4.74
CA ARG A 78 13.75 5.91 -5.66
C ARG A 78 12.27 5.60 -5.46
N ARG A 79 11.92 4.35 -5.14
CA ARG A 79 10.53 3.95 -4.85
C ARG A 79 10.02 4.62 -3.60
N ALA A 80 10.84 4.68 -2.54
CA ALA A 80 10.48 5.41 -1.32
C ALA A 80 10.27 6.91 -1.59
N ALA A 81 11.17 7.54 -2.36
CA ALA A 81 11.04 8.95 -2.76
C ALA A 81 9.81 9.21 -3.63
N TYR A 82 9.49 8.31 -4.57
CA TYR A 82 8.28 8.35 -5.38
C TYR A 82 7.02 8.28 -4.53
N GLU A 83 6.93 7.33 -3.59
CA GLU A 83 5.77 7.21 -2.70
C GLU A 83 5.61 8.42 -1.76
N GLU A 84 6.71 9.03 -1.33
CA GLU A 84 6.66 10.29 -0.59
C GLU A 84 6.11 11.44 -1.45
N ALA A 85 6.70 11.67 -2.63
CA ALA A 85 6.25 12.72 -3.54
C ALA A 85 4.81 12.52 -4.01
N ARG A 86 4.39 11.27 -4.24
CA ARG A 86 3.02 10.89 -4.58
C ARG A 86 2.05 11.25 -3.46
N ARG A 87 2.37 10.92 -2.20
CA ARG A 87 1.54 11.30 -1.04
C ARG A 87 1.43 12.82 -0.88
N GLU A 88 2.51 13.55 -1.08
CA GLU A 88 2.47 15.02 -1.06
C GLU A 88 1.60 15.59 -2.18
N TYR A 89 1.69 15.04 -3.39
CA TYR A 89 0.90 15.51 -4.52
C TYR A 89 -0.59 15.20 -4.34
N LEU A 90 -0.95 14.01 -3.86
CA LEU A 90 -2.33 13.66 -3.51
C LEU A 90 -2.89 14.62 -2.46
N ARG A 91 -2.15 14.93 -1.39
CA ARG A 91 -2.57 15.93 -0.38
C ARG A 91 -2.78 17.32 -0.97
N ALA A 92 -1.95 17.73 -1.93
CA ALA A 92 -2.11 19.03 -2.59
C ALA A 92 -3.35 19.06 -3.50
N LEU A 93 -3.63 17.96 -4.21
CA LEU A 93 -4.86 17.79 -5.00
C LEU A 93 -6.10 17.79 -4.09
N GLU A 94 -6.06 17.11 -2.95
CA GLU A 94 -7.12 17.11 -1.93
C GLU A 94 -7.40 18.51 -1.41
N ALA A 95 -6.38 19.21 -0.90
CA ALA A 95 -6.52 20.57 -0.41
C ALA A 95 -7.12 21.49 -1.48
N ARG A 96 -6.75 21.29 -2.75
CA ARG A 96 -7.32 22.06 -3.86
C ARG A 96 -8.78 21.70 -4.15
N MET A 97 -9.16 20.43 -4.04
CA MET A 97 -10.56 20.01 -4.16
C MET A 97 -11.41 20.61 -3.02
N ASP A 98 -10.92 20.56 -1.79
CA ASP A 98 -11.60 21.14 -0.62
C ASP A 98 -11.79 22.66 -0.79
N GLU A 99 -10.77 23.40 -1.22
CA GLU A 99 -10.88 24.83 -1.53
C GLU A 99 -11.95 25.13 -2.61
N ILE A 100 -12.04 24.27 -3.63
CA ILE A 100 -13.04 24.42 -4.69
C ILE A 100 -14.45 24.15 -4.14
N LEU A 101 -14.62 23.11 -3.32
CA LEU A 101 -15.91 22.77 -2.70
C LEU A 101 -16.36 23.88 -1.74
N GLU A 102 -15.46 24.41 -0.91
CA GLU A 102 -15.74 25.55 -0.03
C GLU A 102 -16.18 26.77 -0.84
N THR A 103 -15.55 27.05 -1.98
CA THR A 103 -15.94 28.16 -2.86
C THR A 103 -17.29 27.90 -3.54
N LEU A 104 -17.58 26.66 -3.94
CA LEU A 104 -18.85 26.26 -4.55
C LEU A 104 -20.02 26.29 -3.56
N ALA A 105 -19.75 26.22 -2.26
CA ALA A 105 -20.76 26.33 -1.22
C ALA A 105 -21.29 27.77 -1.05
N ASP A 106 -20.65 28.77 -1.66
CA ASP A 106 -21.13 30.16 -1.65
C ASP A 106 -22.38 30.31 -2.54
N PRO A 107 -23.56 30.61 -1.97
CA PRO A 107 -24.80 30.74 -2.73
C PRO A 107 -24.82 31.99 -3.63
N GLU A 108 -23.93 32.96 -3.42
CA GLU A 108 -23.84 34.19 -4.21
C GLU A 108 -22.94 34.03 -5.45
N LEU A 109 -22.33 32.85 -5.63
CA LEU A 109 -21.38 32.60 -6.70
C LEU A 109 -22.06 32.64 -8.09
N PRO A 110 -21.58 33.46 -9.05
CA PRO A 110 -22.19 33.53 -10.39
C PRO A 110 -22.13 32.20 -11.16
N GLN A 111 -23.17 31.86 -11.92
CA GLN A 111 -23.25 30.60 -12.69
C GLN A 111 -22.02 30.31 -13.56
N PRO A 112 -21.46 31.27 -14.34
CA PRO A 112 -20.28 31.00 -15.15
C PRO A 112 -19.04 30.64 -14.32
N GLN A 113 -18.97 31.15 -13.08
CA GLN A 113 -17.90 30.84 -12.14
C GLN A 113 -18.11 29.47 -11.50
N GLN A 114 -19.36 29.12 -11.15
CA GLN A 114 -19.72 27.77 -10.72
C GLN A 114 -19.36 26.72 -11.78
N ASP A 115 -19.73 26.94 -13.04
CA ASP A 115 -19.44 26.02 -14.16
C ASP A 115 -17.93 25.84 -14.40
N ARG A 116 -17.14 26.90 -14.16
CA ARG A 116 -15.68 26.83 -14.25
C ARG A 116 -15.08 26.02 -13.11
N LEU A 117 -15.54 26.25 -11.88
CA LEU A 117 -15.08 25.51 -10.69
C LEU A 117 -15.47 24.04 -10.73
N ASN A 118 -16.69 23.73 -11.18
CA ASN A 118 -17.14 22.35 -11.37
C ASN A 118 -16.26 21.59 -12.38
N ARG A 119 -15.91 22.21 -13.51
CA ARG A 119 -14.99 21.61 -14.49
C ARG A 119 -13.61 21.36 -13.90
N LEU A 120 -13.07 22.33 -13.16
CA LEU A 120 -11.78 22.21 -12.51
C LEU A 120 -11.79 21.10 -11.43
N TYR A 121 -12.87 20.99 -10.66
CA TYR A 121 -13.05 19.92 -9.67
C TYR A 121 -13.04 18.55 -10.33
N VAL A 122 -13.76 18.38 -11.44
CA VAL A 122 -13.81 17.11 -12.19
C VAL A 122 -12.42 16.76 -12.73
N GLU A 123 -11.69 17.72 -13.29
CA GLU A 123 -10.33 17.52 -13.80
C GLU A 123 -9.38 17.08 -12.67
N ILE A 124 -9.35 17.80 -11.55
CA ILE A 124 -8.51 17.47 -10.39
C ILE A 124 -8.89 16.12 -9.78
N SER A 125 -10.19 15.81 -9.71
CA SER A 125 -10.67 14.51 -9.21
C SER A 125 -10.25 13.35 -10.12
N GLN A 126 -10.23 13.57 -11.45
CA GLN A 126 -9.69 12.59 -12.40
C GLN A 126 -8.20 12.39 -12.19
N THR A 127 -7.41 13.47 -12.11
CA THR A 127 -5.97 13.40 -11.82
C THR A 127 -5.69 12.71 -10.49
N TYR A 128 -6.45 13.02 -9.43
CA TYR A 128 -6.34 12.35 -8.14
C TYR A 128 -6.53 10.83 -8.29
N ARG A 129 -7.57 10.38 -8.99
CA ARG A 129 -7.83 8.95 -9.22
C ARG A 129 -6.76 8.28 -10.06
N GLU A 130 -6.20 8.98 -11.05
CA GLU A 130 -5.11 8.45 -11.88
C GLU A 130 -3.84 8.25 -11.06
N VAL A 131 -3.40 9.27 -10.33
CA VAL A 131 -2.25 9.19 -9.41
C VAL A 131 -2.48 8.14 -8.32
N GLU A 132 -3.72 8.00 -7.85
CA GLU A 132 -4.07 6.98 -6.87
C GLU A 132 -3.86 5.57 -7.43
N ARG A 133 -4.29 5.32 -8.68
CA ARG A 133 -4.16 4.02 -9.39
C ARG A 133 -2.72 3.68 -9.80
N GLU A 134 -1.82 4.65 -9.94
CA GLU A 134 -0.40 4.36 -10.23
C GLU A 134 0.31 3.60 -9.09
N ARG A 135 -0.33 3.50 -7.92
CA ARG A 135 0.17 2.69 -6.83
C ARG A 135 0.26 1.21 -7.25
N ASP A 136 1.36 0.57 -6.87
CA ASP A 136 1.44 -0.89 -6.95
C ASP A 136 0.22 -1.53 -6.26
N PRO A 137 -0.36 -2.60 -6.85
CA PRO A 137 -1.39 -3.36 -6.16
C PRO A 137 -0.82 -3.75 -4.79
N ILE A 138 -1.61 -3.52 -3.75
CA ILE A 138 -1.24 -3.94 -2.41
C ILE A 138 -1.06 -5.45 -2.49
N GLU A 139 0.19 -5.92 -2.35
CA GLU A 139 0.43 -7.31 -2.03
C GLU A 139 -0.41 -7.61 -0.80
N GLU A 140 -1.27 -8.63 -0.89
CA GLU A 140 -2.11 -9.05 0.23
C GLU A 140 -1.25 -9.08 1.50
N VAL A 141 -1.59 -8.22 2.45
CA VAL A 141 -0.94 -8.20 3.75
C VAL A 141 -1.34 -9.48 4.44
N THR A 142 -0.51 -10.49 4.28
CA THR A 142 -0.69 -11.80 4.90
C THR A 142 -0.07 -11.74 6.28
N LEU A 143 -0.91 -11.85 7.31
CA LEU A 143 -0.44 -12.02 8.67
C LEU A 143 0.24 -13.39 8.77
N ARG A 144 1.55 -13.36 9.04
CA ARG A 144 2.25 -14.59 9.42
C ARG A 144 1.78 -14.97 10.83
N PRO A 145 1.49 -16.24 11.11
CA PRO A 145 1.16 -16.68 12.47
C PRO A 145 2.38 -16.50 13.38
N ILE A 146 2.12 -16.23 14.67
CA ILE A 146 3.17 -16.14 15.68
C ILE A 146 3.95 -17.48 15.68
N PRO A 147 5.28 -17.46 15.54
CA PRO A 147 6.06 -18.68 15.57
C PRO A 147 5.85 -19.45 16.88
N THR A 148 5.83 -20.78 16.80
CA THR A 148 5.67 -21.70 17.93
C THR A 148 6.94 -21.79 18.78
N LEU A 149 7.41 -20.64 19.27
CA LEU A 149 8.47 -20.52 20.26
C LEU A 149 7.84 -20.66 21.64
N THR A 150 8.17 -21.76 22.33
CA THR A 150 7.70 -22.05 23.68
C THR A 150 8.87 -22.15 24.64
N ALA A 151 8.61 -21.79 25.91
CA ALA A 151 9.52 -22.06 27.01
C ALA A 151 9.39 -23.53 27.40
N THR A 152 10.50 -24.22 27.54
CA THR A 152 10.57 -25.61 27.96
C THR A 152 11.41 -25.74 29.21
N ASP A 153 11.15 -26.76 30.03
CA ASP A 153 11.89 -27.00 31.29
C ASP A 153 13.39 -27.28 31.10
N ARG A 154 13.84 -27.43 29.85
CA ARG A 154 15.24 -27.63 29.47
C ARG A 154 15.94 -26.36 29.02
N ASP A 155 15.19 -25.28 28.78
CA ASP A 155 15.78 -24.02 28.36
C ASP A 155 16.56 -23.39 29.51
N SER A 156 17.81 -23.05 29.24
CA SER A 156 18.64 -22.25 30.14
C SER A 156 18.11 -20.81 30.23
N PRO A 157 18.45 -20.08 31.32
CA PRO A 157 18.12 -18.66 31.44
C PRO A 157 18.57 -17.80 30.25
N GLN A 158 19.68 -18.17 29.61
CA GLN A 158 20.17 -17.44 28.43
C GLN A 158 19.28 -17.71 27.21
N GLU A 159 18.94 -18.96 26.94
CA GLU A 159 18.05 -19.33 25.82
C GLU A 159 16.67 -18.68 25.97
N LEU A 160 16.12 -18.60 27.18
CA LEU A 160 14.86 -17.90 27.43
C LEU A 160 14.95 -16.40 27.13
N ARG A 161 16.06 -15.73 27.46
CA ARG A 161 16.29 -14.31 27.11
C ARG A 161 16.45 -14.12 25.60
N ASP A 162 17.14 -15.03 24.92
CA ASP A 162 17.34 -14.96 23.47
C ASP A 162 16.01 -15.16 22.73
N LYS A 163 15.18 -16.14 23.17
CA LYS A 163 13.82 -16.34 22.64
C LYS A 163 12.92 -15.13 22.90
N ALA A 164 12.96 -14.55 24.10
CA ALA A 164 12.21 -13.34 24.42
C ALA A 164 12.64 -12.17 23.52
N SER A 165 13.94 -11.97 23.33
CA SER A 165 14.48 -10.90 22.49
C SER A 165 14.08 -11.07 21.03
N PHE A 166 14.07 -12.30 20.51
CA PHE A 166 13.59 -12.60 19.16
C PHE A 166 12.09 -12.27 19.00
N LEU A 167 11.26 -12.67 19.95
CA LEU A 167 9.83 -12.37 19.95
C LEU A 167 9.57 -10.85 19.98
N GLU A 168 10.31 -10.09 20.80
CA GLU A 168 10.15 -8.64 20.90
C GLU A 168 10.70 -7.90 19.66
N ALA A 169 11.96 -8.12 19.32
CA ALA A 169 12.63 -7.32 18.31
C ALA A 169 12.19 -7.68 16.88
N GLN A 170 11.96 -8.96 16.61
CA GLN A 170 11.66 -9.42 15.26
C GLN A 170 10.16 -9.63 15.06
N VAL A 171 9.52 -10.48 15.87
CA VAL A 171 8.11 -10.85 15.63
C VAL A 171 7.16 -9.69 15.96
N ALA A 172 7.29 -9.05 17.12
CA ALA A 172 6.45 -7.90 17.47
C ALA A 172 6.78 -6.68 16.59
N GLY A 173 8.05 -6.49 16.21
CA GLY A 173 8.47 -5.47 15.25
C GLY A 173 7.83 -5.64 13.86
N ASP A 174 7.72 -6.87 13.36
CA ASP A 174 7.04 -7.17 12.09
C ASP A 174 5.54 -6.80 12.18
N TYR A 175 4.85 -7.11 13.29
CA TYR A 175 3.46 -6.70 13.47
C TYR A 175 3.30 -5.19 13.64
N GLU A 176 4.24 -4.48 14.26
CA GLU A 176 4.24 -3.01 14.30
C GLU A 176 4.30 -2.40 12.90
N ALA A 177 5.15 -2.94 12.01
CA ALA A 177 5.22 -2.51 10.63
C ALA A 177 3.88 -2.73 9.89
N ILE A 178 3.22 -3.87 10.12
CA ILE A 178 1.90 -4.18 9.55
C ILE A 178 0.83 -3.24 10.10
N ILE A 179 0.82 -2.95 11.40
CA ILE A 179 -0.12 -2.00 12.04
C ILE A 179 0.07 -0.60 11.45
N ALA A 180 1.30 -0.13 11.33
CA ALA A 180 1.61 1.17 10.75
C ALA A 180 1.16 1.26 9.28
N PHE A 181 1.46 0.23 8.49
CA PHE A 181 1.02 0.12 7.10
C PHE A 181 -0.51 0.15 6.98
N THR A 182 -1.21 -0.77 7.65
CA THR A 182 -2.67 -0.88 7.58
C THR A 182 -3.37 0.38 8.09
N THR A 183 -2.83 1.04 9.11
CA THR A 183 -3.36 2.34 9.59
C THR A 183 -3.28 3.41 8.51
N GLN A 184 -2.12 3.56 7.87
CA GLN A 184 -1.96 4.51 6.77
C GLN A 184 -2.92 4.21 5.61
N GLU A 185 -3.13 2.93 5.30
CA GLU A 185 -4.03 2.47 4.25
C GLU A 185 -5.50 2.74 4.53
N ILE A 186 -5.92 2.52 5.78
CA ILE A 186 -7.27 2.86 6.24
C ILE A 186 -7.50 4.35 6.06
N GLU A 187 -6.59 5.20 6.54
CA GLU A 187 -6.76 6.65 6.42
C GLU A 187 -6.86 7.12 4.97
N VAL A 188 -6.04 6.58 4.06
CA VAL A 188 -6.10 6.94 2.64
C VAL A 188 -7.48 6.59 2.05
N ARG A 189 -8.00 5.38 2.31
CA ARG A 189 -9.29 4.94 1.77
C ARG A 189 -10.49 5.64 2.41
N GLU A 190 -10.43 5.90 3.71
CA GLU A 190 -11.45 6.69 4.42
C GLU A 190 -11.49 8.12 3.88
N ARG A 191 -10.33 8.74 3.62
CA ARG A 191 -10.25 10.04 2.96
C ARG A 191 -10.93 10.03 1.59
N ARG A 192 -10.66 9.01 0.78
CA ARG A 192 -11.32 8.84 -0.52
C ARG A 192 -12.84 8.65 -0.40
N LEU A 193 -13.31 7.82 0.53
CA LEU A 193 -14.75 7.62 0.78
C LEU A 193 -15.46 8.93 1.12
N ARG A 194 -14.82 9.79 1.92
CA ARG A 194 -15.34 11.10 2.28
C ARG A 194 -15.48 12.00 1.04
N LEU A 195 -14.43 12.12 0.23
CA LEU A 195 -14.45 12.94 -0.99
C LEU A 195 -15.49 12.44 -2.01
N GLU A 196 -15.64 11.12 -2.14
CA GLU A 196 -16.66 10.53 -3.02
C GLU A 196 -18.09 10.87 -2.54
N ARG A 197 -18.33 10.91 -1.23
CA ARG A 197 -19.63 11.30 -0.64
C ARG A 197 -19.91 12.79 -0.78
N GLU A 198 -18.97 13.64 -0.38
CA GLU A 198 -19.13 15.10 -0.47
C GLU A 198 -19.37 15.56 -1.92
N GLY A 199 -18.64 14.98 -2.88
CA GLY A 199 -18.87 15.25 -4.30
C GLY A 199 -20.17 14.66 -4.87
N ALA A 200 -20.76 13.64 -4.24
CA ALA A 200 -22.07 13.11 -4.60
C ALA A 200 -23.19 13.99 -4.04
N ASP A 201 -23.07 14.41 -2.78
CA ASP A 201 -24.04 15.26 -2.08
C ASP A 201 -24.13 16.65 -2.75
N LEU A 202 -22.99 17.27 -3.08
CA LEU A 202 -22.98 18.55 -3.79
C LEU A 202 -23.66 18.47 -5.17
N ARG A 203 -23.44 17.38 -5.91
CA ARG A 203 -24.12 17.15 -7.20
C ARG A 203 -25.62 16.90 -7.04
N ALA A 204 -26.02 16.19 -5.99
CA ALA A 204 -27.42 15.98 -5.67
C ALA A 204 -28.10 17.31 -5.32
N ASP A 205 -27.45 18.17 -4.54
CA ASP A 205 -27.97 19.48 -4.17
C ASP A 205 -28.01 20.47 -5.35
N LEU A 206 -27.03 20.44 -6.25
CA LEU A 206 -27.09 21.21 -7.50
C LEU A 206 -28.22 20.73 -8.42
N SER A 207 -28.48 19.42 -8.50
CA SER A 207 -29.61 18.87 -9.28
C SER A 207 -30.99 19.20 -8.69
N ARG A 208 -31.06 19.53 -7.39
CA ARG A 208 -32.29 19.95 -6.70
C ARG A 208 -32.72 21.39 -7.02
N PHE A 209 -31.83 22.21 -7.59
CA PHE A 209 -32.18 23.55 -8.09
C PHE A 209 -32.55 23.55 -9.58
N ASP A 210 -32.31 22.46 -10.31
CA ASP A 210 -32.76 22.26 -11.69
C ASP A 210 -34.16 21.59 -11.78
N THR A 211 -34.82 21.40 -10.62
CA THR A 211 -36.10 20.67 -10.50
C THR A 211 -37.34 21.57 -10.57
N ASP A 212 -37.30 22.61 -11.43
CA ASP A 212 -38.52 23.22 -12.00
C ASP A 212 -39.06 22.41 -13.21
N ARG A 213 -38.45 21.27 -13.51
CA ARG A 213 -39.03 20.27 -14.42
C ARG A 213 -39.97 19.32 -13.66
N LEU A 214 -41.26 19.58 -13.88
CA LEU A 214 -42.45 18.79 -13.54
C LEU A 214 -42.21 17.29 -13.25
N PRO A 215 -42.81 16.73 -12.18
CA PRO A 215 -42.69 15.31 -11.87
C PRO A 215 -43.59 14.51 -12.81
N GLY A 216 -42.99 13.63 -13.60
CA GLY A 216 -43.73 12.59 -14.33
C GLY A 216 -43.07 12.19 -15.64
N THR A 217 -42.25 11.14 -15.61
CA THR A 217 -42.41 9.90 -16.40
C THR A 217 -41.21 8.96 -16.22
N GLY A 218 -41.49 7.75 -15.68
CA GLY A 218 -40.67 6.52 -15.80
C GLY A 218 -39.52 6.38 -14.80
N ALA A 219 -39.66 5.77 -13.62
CA ALA A 219 -39.92 4.35 -13.35
C ALA A 219 -38.86 3.38 -13.94
N GLY A 220 -38.04 2.82 -13.05
CA GLY A 220 -37.06 1.77 -13.35
C GLY A 220 -36.26 1.35 -12.10
N GLY A 221 -36.96 1.07 -11.01
CA GLY A 221 -36.36 0.54 -9.78
C GLY A 221 -35.88 -0.90 -9.96
N GLY A 222 -34.68 -1.18 -9.47
CA GLY A 222 -34.11 -2.51 -9.31
C GLY A 222 -33.44 -2.62 -7.95
N ALA A 223 -34.23 -2.50 -6.88
CA ALA A 223 -33.78 -2.84 -5.53
C ALA A 223 -33.78 -4.38 -5.41
N GLY A 224 -32.61 -4.99 -5.54
CA GLY A 224 -32.40 -6.39 -5.21
C GLY A 224 -32.34 -6.57 -3.70
N ALA A 225 -33.43 -7.08 -3.11
CA ALA A 225 -33.47 -7.50 -1.72
C ALA A 225 -32.65 -8.79 -1.55
N VAL A 226 -31.56 -8.72 -0.78
CA VAL A 226 -30.78 -9.89 -0.34
C VAL A 226 -31.40 -10.40 0.96
N ARG A 227 -31.81 -11.67 0.97
CA ARG A 227 -32.28 -12.40 2.16
C ARG A 227 -31.07 -12.83 3.02
N PRO A 228 -31.19 -12.86 4.35
CA PRO A 228 -30.19 -13.44 5.23
C PRO A 228 -30.54 -14.90 5.49
N ASP A 229 -29.81 -15.83 4.88
CA ASP A 229 -29.63 -17.21 5.33
C ASP A 229 -28.69 -17.88 4.33
N ASP A 230 -27.41 -18.01 4.68
CA ASP A 230 -26.52 -19.06 4.18
C ASP A 230 -25.32 -19.22 5.13
N ASP A 231 -25.07 -20.47 5.51
CA ASP A 231 -24.06 -20.96 6.44
C ASP A 231 -22.61 -20.57 6.06
N PRO A 232 -21.66 -20.57 7.03
CA PRO A 232 -20.27 -20.22 6.77
C PRO A 232 -19.57 -21.27 5.89
N VAL A 233 -19.30 -20.90 4.63
CA VAL A 233 -18.49 -21.69 3.70
C VAL A 233 -17.00 -21.58 4.09
N PRO A 234 -16.22 -22.67 4.06
CA PRO A 234 -14.78 -22.61 4.35
C PRO A 234 -14.06 -21.78 3.29
N PHE A 235 -13.30 -20.78 3.74
CA PHE A 235 -12.71 -19.73 2.89
C PHE A 235 -11.36 -20.19 2.28
N GLU A 236 -11.40 -20.75 1.07
CA GLU A 236 -10.22 -20.96 0.21
C GLU A 236 -10.43 -20.20 -1.11
N GLY A 237 -9.89 -18.98 -1.19
CA GLY A 237 -9.90 -18.18 -2.42
C GLY A 237 -9.40 -16.77 -2.15
N ALA A 238 -8.24 -16.42 -2.71
CA ALA A 238 -7.69 -15.07 -2.70
C ALA A 238 -8.62 -14.14 -3.51
N TYR A 239 -9.54 -13.46 -2.83
CA TYR A 239 -10.19 -12.29 -3.41
C TYR A 239 -9.11 -11.24 -3.63
N VAL A 240 -8.90 -10.81 -4.88
CA VAL A 240 -7.98 -9.71 -5.17
C VAL A 240 -8.48 -8.49 -4.41
N PHE A 241 -7.82 -8.14 -3.31
CA PHE A 241 -8.22 -7.06 -2.40
C PHE A 241 -8.61 -5.75 -3.12
N ALA A 242 -7.98 -5.47 -4.26
CA ALA A 242 -8.25 -4.30 -5.09
C ALA A 242 -9.64 -4.31 -5.77
N GLU A 243 -10.29 -5.46 -5.92
CA GLU A 243 -11.58 -5.62 -6.60
C GLU A 243 -12.78 -5.43 -5.66
N LEU A 244 -12.57 -5.41 -4.35
CA LEU A 244 -13.63 -5.18 -3.37
C LEU A 244 -14.11 -3.72 -3.39
N PRO A 245 -15.39 -3.46 -3.08
CA PRO A 245 -15.88 -2.11 -2.78
C PRO A 245 -15.00 -1.39 -1.75
N LEU A 246 -14.82 -0.08 -1.91
CA LEU A 246 -13.90 0.71 -1.07
C LEU A 246 -14.22 0.64 0.44
N VAL A 247 -15.50 0.50 0.78
CA VAL A 247 -15.97 0.28 2.17
C VAL A 247 -15.49 -1.07 2.70
N GLU A 248 -15.65 -2.15 1.92
CA GLU A 248 -15.20 -3.50 2.28
C GLU A 248 -13.67 -3.56 2.37
N GLN A 249 -12.95 -2.83 1.52
CA GLN A 249 -11.49 -2.71 1.63
C GLN A 249 -11.06 -2.10 2.97
N VAL A 250 -11.75 -1.04 3.43
CA VAL A 250 -11.47 -0.39 4.72
C VAL A 250 -11.77 -1.32 5.88
N GLU A 251 -12.90 -2.03 5.83
CA GLU A 251 -13.28 -2.99 6.87
C GLU A 251 -12.29 -4.16 6.97
N MET A 252 -11.84 -4.69 5.82
CA MET A 252 -10.84 -5.75 5.79
C MET A 252 -9.50 -5.28 6.36
N LEU A 253 -9.02 -4.08 6.02
CA LEU A 253 -7.80 -3.51 6.61
C LEU A 253 -7.94 -3.29 8.12
N ARG A 254 -9.10 -2.86 8.61
CA ARG A 254 -9.37 -2.73 10.06
C ARG A 254 -9.31 -4.08 10.75
N SER A 255 -9.85 -5.13 10.12
CA SER A 255 -9.76 -6.50 10.63
C SER A 255 -8.32 -6.98 10.71
N ILE A 256 -7.53 -6.79 9.65
CA ILE A 256 -6.10 -7.13 9.62
C ILE A 256 -5.33 -6.36 10.70
N ARG A 257 -5.59 -5.07 10.86
CA ARG A 257 -4.96 -4.25 11.91
C ARG A 257 -5.28 -4.80 13.31
N ALA A 258 -6.54 -5.09 13.59
CA ALA A 258 -6.96 -5.64 14.88
C ALA A 258 -6.30 -7.00 15.17
N GLN A 259 -6.22 -7.88 14.17
CA GLN A 259 -5.50 -9.15 14.32
C GLN A 259 -3.99 -8.96 14.54
N ALA A 260 -3.36 -8.00 13.84
CA ALA A 260 -1.95 -7.66 14.04
C ALA A 260 -1.70 -7.09 15.45
N GLU A 261 -2.59 -6.24 15.96
CA GLU A 261 -2.55 -5.71 17.33
C GLU A 261 -2.63 -6.86 18.36
N GLN A 262 -3.58 -7.79 18.16
CA GLN A 262 -3.70 -8.96 19.01
C GLN A 262 -2.43 -9.83 18.98
N TYR A 263 -1.90 -10.15 17.79
CA TYR A 263 -0.71 -10.99 17.69
C TYR A 263 0.55 -10.33 18.24
N LYS A 264 0.68 -9.01 18.09
CA LYS A 264 1.73 -8.24 18.75
C LYS A 264 1.62 -8.38 20.27
N GLU A 265 0.42 -8.19 20.83
CA GLU A 265 0.20 -8.29 22.27
C GLU A 265 0.51 -9.70 22.80
N GLU A 266 0.00 -10.74 22.15
CA GLU A 266 0.30 -12.14 22.50
C GLU A 266 1.80 -12.45 22.42
N THR A 267 2.50 -11.91 21.41
CA THR A 267 3.95 -12.06 21.25
C THR A 267 4.71 -11.41 22.40
N LEU A 268 4.33 -10.19 22.79
CA LEU A 268 4.93 -9.47 23.91
C LEU A 268 4.65 -10.16 25.26
N GLN A 269 3.44 -10.71 25.45
CA GLN A 269 3.10 -11.50 26.64
C GLN A 269 3.96 -12.76 26.75
N ARG A 270 4.18 -13.48 25.63
CA ARG A 270 5.07 -14.65 25.60
C ARG A 270 6.51 -14.28 25.91
N ALA A 271 7.01 -13.17 25.37
CA ALA A 271 8.35 -12.69 25.66
C ALA A 271 8.52 -12.30 27.14
N ALA A 272 7.51 -11.64 27.73
CA ALA A 272 7.51 -11.29 29.14
C ALA A 272 7.55 -12.53 30.05
N LEU A 273 6.76 -13.55 29.74
CA LEU A 273 6.78 -14.84 30.43
C LEU A 273 8.18 -15.49 30.39
N MET A 274 8.81 -15.53 29.21
CA MET A 274 10.16 -16.08 29.04
C MET A 274 11.21 -15.32 29.86
N ARG A 275 11.13 -13.99 29.95
CA ARG A 275 12.00 -13.20 30.83
C ARG A 275 11.80 -13.52 32.30
N GLN A 276 10.54 -13.62 32.74
CA GLN A 276 10.21 -13.94 34.12
C GLN A 276 10.78 -15.31 34.52
N MET A 277 10.65 -16.32 33.65
CA MET A 277 11.23 -17.65 33.86
C MET A 277 12.77 -17.61 33.88
N ALA A 278 13.40 -16.81 33.00
CA ALA A 278 14.86 -16.64 32.97
C ALA A 278 15.43 -16.00 34.25
N GLU A 279 14.61 -15.23 34.97
CA GLU A 279 14.96 -14.59 36.24
C GLU A 279 14.71 -15.50 37.46
N GLY A 280 14.22 -16.73 37.24
CA GLY A 280 13.87 -17.68 38.30
C GLY A 280 12.48 -17.43 38.90
N GLY A 281 11.64 -16.63 38.23
CA GLY A 281 10.24 -16.46 38.60
C GLY A 281 9.46 -17.76 38.37
N THR A 282 8.95 -18.35 39.44
CA THR A 282 7.98 -19.44 39.36
C THR A 282 6.62 -18.90 38.93
N THR A 283 6.10 -19.37 37.81
CA THR A 283 4.67 -19.30 37.48
C THR A 283 3.84 -20.24 38.34
#